data_AF-A0A351U4K2-F1
#
_entry.id   AF-A0A351U4K2-F1
#
_cell.length_a   1.000
_cell.length_b   1.000
_cell.length_c   1.000
_cell.angle_alpha   90.00
_cell.angle_beta   90.00
_cell.angle_gamma   90.00
#
_symmetry.space_group_name_H-M   'P 1'
#
loop_
_entity.id
_entity.type
_entity.pdbx_description
1 polymer ?
#
loop_
_entity_poly.entity_id
_entity_poly.type
_entity_poly.pdbx_seq_one_letter_code
_entity_poly.pdbx_strand_id
1 'polypeptide(L)'
;MSKIFIDKRYFTDHKVKWVSFEDNPRLKETKGDIYSRCVPCITNLYEQLKQGKEEVRLGPAFSCWKVVVVLESMDECVDLLADLEKRLVDPIKVKGRFGSVDENKRTKVVVFNAAGESQRDKLYEMLLACAGRINPSAEVSYHRGCAELYHELFGDWKVWKAEEAIRKPEAVPAILDRIRKVLFWEKDRGEQENS
;
A
#
# COMPACT_ATOMS: atom_id res chain seq x y z
N MET A 1 20.21 -7.05 -17.50
CA MET A 1 19.57 -5.73 -17.32
C MET A 1 18.70 -5.82 -16.08
N SER A 2 18.77 -4.83 -15.18
CA SER A 2 17.90 -4.81 -14.00
C SER A 2 16.43 -4.72 -14.45
N LYS A 3 15.61 -5.62 -13.94
CA LYS A 3 14.16 -5.70 -14.10
C LYS A 3 13.41 -4.95 -13.00
N ILE A 4 14.05 -4.49 -11.92
CA ILE A 4 13.40 -3.70 -10.85
C ILE A 4 14.16 -2.38 -10.64
N PHE A 5 13.47 -1.25 -10.86
CA PHE A 5 14.01 0.09 -10.70
C PHE A 5 13.58 0.69 -9.37
N ILE A 6 14.55 1.11 -8.57
CA ILE A 6 14.35 1.85 -7.32
C ILE A 6 14.40 3.36 -7.61
N ASP A 7 13.53 4.13 -7.00
CA ASP A 7 13.52 5.59 -7.10
C ASP A 7 14.88 6.17 -6.71
N LYS A 8 15.44 7.03 -7.58
CA LYS A 8 16.78 7.60 -7.43
C LYS A 8 16.99 8.37 -6.13
N ARG A 9 15.92 8.88 -5.52
CA ARG A 9 15.96 9.56 -4.22
C ARG A 9 16.52 8.69 -3.09
N TYR A 10 16.52 7.36 -3.25
CA TYR A 10 17.17 6.47 -2.29
C TYR A 10 18.69 6.62 -2.29
N PHE A 11 19.29 6.95 -3.44
CA PHE A 11 20.74 7.04 -3.60
C PHE A 11 21.27 8.46 -3.39
N THR A 12 20.48 9.35 -2.80
CA THR A 12 20.90 10.69 -2.42
C THR A 12 21.07 10.77 -0.90
N ASP A 13 21.81 11.75 -0.40
CA ASP A 13 22.03 11.95 1.05
C ASP A 13 20.76 12.39 1.82
N HIS A 14 19.61 12.45 1.15
CA HIS A 14 18.34 12.78 1.79
C HIS A 14 17.74 11.54 2.46
N LYS A 15 17.44 11.64 3.75
CA LYS A 15 16.64 10.61 4.43
C LYS A 15 15.24 10.57 3.82
N VAL A 16 14.84 9.41 3.31
CA VAL A 16 13.53 9.19 2.70
C VAL A 16 12.75 8.15 3.51
N LYS A 17 11.58 8.54 4.03
CA LYS A 17 10.65 7.64 4.74
C LYS A 17 10.15 6.48 3.88
N TRP A 18 9.83 6.75 2.62
CA TRP A 18 9.28 5.80 1.67
C TRP A 18 9.92 5.93 0.29
N VAL A 19 10.46 4.83 -0.21
CA VAL A 19 11.10 4.71 -1.52
C VAL A 19 10.23 3.84 -2.41
N SER A 20 9.92 4.31 -3.63
CA SER A 20 9.13 3.54 -4.59
C SER A 20 10.01 2.67 -5.47
N PHE A 21 9.47 1.54 -5.95
CA PHE A 21 10.10 0.71 -6.97
C PHE A 21 9.07 0.18 -7.98
N GLU A 22 9.52 -0.11 -9.20
CA GLU A 22 8.69 -0.70 -10.26
C GLU A 22 9.58 -1.43 -11.27
N ASP A 23 9.01 -2.36 -12.03
CA ASP A 23 9.66 -2.98 -13.19
C ASP A 23 9.79 -2.04 -14.42
N ASN A 24 9.28 -0.81 -14.31
CA ASN A 24 9.40 0.26 -15.29
C ASN A 24 10.23 1.42 -14.75
N PRO A 25 11.27 1.89 -15.47
CA PRO A 25 12.20 2.92 -14.99
C PRO A 25 11.56 4.30 -14.79
N ARG A 26 10.34 4.54 -15.30
CA ARG A 26 9.62 5.81 -15.15
C ARG A 26 8.48 5.76 -14.13
N LEU A 27 8.33 4.66 -13.40
CA LEU A 27 7.23 4.42 -12.45
C LEU A 27 5.84 4.69 -13.08
N LYS A 28 5.68 4.37 -14.38
CA LYS A 28 4.51 4.78 -15.18
C LYS A 28 3.24 4.14 -14.65
N GLU A 29 3.29 2.86 -14.28
CA GLU A 29 2.12 2.15 -13.82
C GLU A 29 1.76 2.54 -12.39
N THR A 30 2.74 2.83 -11.54
CA THR A 30 2.47 3.36 -10.19
C THR A 30 1.73 4.69 -10.27
N LYS A 31 2.23 5.63 -11.07
CA LYS A 31 1.56 6.93 -11.26
C LYS A 31 0.19 6.78 -11.93
N GLY A 32 0.09 5.90 -12.93
CA GLY A 32 -1.17 5.60 -13.61
C GLY A 32 -2.24 5.04 -12.67
N ASP A 33 -1.89 4.07 -11.82
CA ASP A 33 -2.82 3.44 -10.88
C ASP A 33 -3.37 4.42 -9.84
N ILE A 34 -2.58 5.40 -9.39
CA ILE A 34 -3.06 6.41 -8.43
C ILE A 34 -4.30 7.12 -8.98
N TYR A 35 -4.22 7.66 -10.19
CA TYR A 35 -5.31 8.46 -10.77
C TYR A 35 -6.42 7.61 -11.41
N SER A 36 -6.08 6.44 -11.94
CA SER A 36 -7.06 5.57 -12.63
C SER A 36 -7.77 4.57 -11.72
N ARG A 37 -7.19 4.23 -10.56
CA ARG A 37 -7.73 3.22 -9.64
C ARG A 37 -7.92 3.76 -8.23
N CYS A 38 -6.86 4.30 -7.60
CA CYS A 38 -6.91 4.67 -6.19
C CYS A 38 -7.82 5.87 -5.93
N VAL A 39 -7.67 6.96 -6.70
CA VAL A 39 -8.52 8.15 -6.56
C VAL A 39 -10.00 7.80 -6.79
N PRO A 40 -10.41 7.16 -7.90
CA PRO A 40 -11.80 6.74 -8.08
C PRO A 40 -12.33 5.84 -6.95
N CYS A 41 -11.50 4.93 -6.43
CA CYS A 41 -11.91 4.03 -5.35
C CYS A 41 -12.17 4.79 -4.04
N ILE A 42 -11.30 5.74 -3.68
CA ILE A 42 -11.45 6.57 -2.48
C ILE A 42 -12.63 7.53 -2.64
N THR A 43 -12.79 8.14 -3.82
CA THR A 43 -13.95 8.98 -4.14
C THR A 43 -15.27 8.20 -4.02
N ASN A 44 -15.32 6.95 -4.50
CA ASN A 44 -16.50 6.11 -4.36
C ASN A 44 -16.84 5.79 -2.90
N LEU A 45 -15.84 5.59 -2.03
CA LEU A 45 -16.08 5.47 -0.59
C LEU A 45 -16.65 6.77 -0.02
N TYR A 46 -15.99 7.90 -0.32
CA TYR A 46 -16.40 9.23 0.16
C TYR A 46 -17.87 9.55 -0.17
N GLU A 47 -18.28 9.35 -1.43
CA GLU A 47 -19.65 9.64 -1.86
C GLU A 47 -20.68 8.72 -1.18
N GLN A 48 -20.37 7.43 -1.00
CA GLN A 48 -21.27 6.51 -0.31
C GLN A 48 -21.44 6.88 1.17
N LEU A 49 -20.35 7.26 1.85
CA LEU A 49 -20.41 7.71 3.25
C LEU A 49 -21.16 9.04 3.38
N LYS A 50 -20.95 9.99 2.47
CA LYS A 50 -21.62 11.29 2.45
C LYS A 50 -23.13 11.16 2.21
N GLN A 51 -23.56 10.15 1.45
CA GLN A 51 -24.97 9.81 1.24
C GLN A 51 -25.62 9.14 2.47
N GLY A 52 -24.86 8.88 3.55
CA GLY A 52 -25.36 8.23 4.75
C GLY A 52 -25.70 6.76 4.56
N LYS A 53 -25.05 6.08 3.59
CA LYS A 53 -25.29 4.64 3.39
C LYS A 53 -24.79 3.84 4.59
N GLU A 54 -25.61 2.92 5.06
CA GLU A 54 -25.25 1.95 6.10
C GLU A 54 -24.41 0.78 5.56
N GLU A 55 -24.51 0.53 4.26
CA GLU A 55 -23.73 -0.46 3.52
C GLU A 55 -22.92 0.19 2.39
N VAL A 56 -21.69 -0.28 2.22
CA VAL A 56 -20.76 0.27 1.22
C VAL A 56 -20.37 -0.81 0.23
N ARG A 57 -20.52 -0.50 -1.05
CA ARG A 57 -19.95 -1.31 -2.12
C ARG A 57 -18.46 -1.02 -2.24
N LEU A 58 -17.63 -2.02 -1.93
CA LEU A 58 -16.18 -1.90 -1.92
C LEU A 58 -15.59 -1.79 -3.34
N GLY A 59 -16.25 -2.39 -4.34
CA GLY A 59 -15.82 -2.33 -5.73
C GLY A 59 -14.36 -2.77 -5.91
N PRO A 60 -13.50 -1.99 -6.60
CA PRO A 60 -12.09 -2.34 -6.79
C PRO A 60 -11.27 -2.51 -5.49
N ALA A 61 -11.67 -1.92 -4.36
CA ALA A 61 -10.98 -2.16 -3.08
C ALA A 61 -11.07 -3.63 -2.65
N PHE A 62 -12.15 -4.31 -3.04
CA PHE A 62 -12.37 -5.73 -2.75
C PHE A 62 -11.53 -6.68 -3.61
N SER A 63 -10.74 -6.19 -4.56
CA SER A 63 -9.81 -7.02 -5.34
C SER A 63 -8.39 -6.44 -5.38
N CYS A 64 -8.18 -5.32 -4.67
CA CYS A 64 -6.88 -4.71 -4.49
C CYS A 64 -6.13 -5.44 -3.36
N TRP A 65 -4.91 -5.88 -3.61
CA TRP A 65 -4.09 -6.62 -2.66
C TRP A 65 -2.72 -5.99 -2.49
N LYS A 66 -2.13 -6.22 -1.32
CA LYS A 66 -0.72 -5.96 -1.05
C LYS A 66 -0.09 -7.19 -0.44
N VAL A 67 1.16 -7.46 -0.81
CA VAL A 67 2.05 -8.39 -0.11
C VAL A 67 3.08 -7.57 0.64
N VAL A 68 3.32 -7.90 1.89
CA VAL A 68 4.13 -7.13 2.83
C VAL A 68 5.24 -8.01 3.39
N VAL A 69 6.46 -7.50 3.37
CA VAL A 69 7.62 -8.12 3.99
C VAL A 69 8.17 -7.17 5.05
N VAL A 70 8.33 -7.65 6.28
CA VAL A 70 8.93 -6.89 7.39
C VAL A 70 10.39 -7.30 7.55
N LEU A 71 11.28 -6.32 7.57
CA LEU A 71 12.74 -6.46 7.60
C LEU A 71 13.35 -5.51 8.64
N GLU A 72 14.64 -5.64 8.91
CA GLU A 72 15.33 -4.85 9.95
C GLU A 72 16.05 -3.61 9.43
N SER A 73 16.20 -3.47 8.11
CA SER A 73 16.94 -2.33 7.53
C SER A 73 16.51 -1.99 6.11
N MET A 74 16.96 -0.83 5.62
CA MET A 74 16.77 -0.44 4.21
C MET A 74 17.63 -1.31 3.28
N ASP A 75 18.81 -1.74 3.73
CA ASP A 75 19.70 -2.62 2.96
C ASP A 75 19.05 -3.98 2.73
N GLU A 76 18.43 -4.57 3.77
CA GLU A 76 17.65 -5.80 3.62
C GLU A 76 16.49 -5.63 2.62
N CYS A 77 15.85 -4.45 2.58
CA CYS A 77 14.81 -4.17 1.59
C CYS A 77 15.37 -4.21 0.15
N VAL A 78 16.56 -3.65 -0.05
CA VAL A 78 17.24 -3.65 -1.36
C VAL A 78 17.70 -5.06 -1.74
N ASP A 79 18.27 -5.80 -0.79
CA ASP A 79 18.70 -7.19 -1.00
C ASP A 79 17.53 -8.10 -1.34
N LEU A 80 16.37 -7.90 -0.70
CA LEU A 80 15.13 -8.60 -1.04
C LEU A 80 14.72 -8.33 -2.50
N LEU A 81 14.75 -7.07 -2.94
CA LEU A 81 14.42 -6.71 -4.33
C LEU A 81 15.42 -7.33 -5.32
N ALA A 82 16.71 -7.35 -4.98
CA ALA A 82 17.74 -7.96 -5.81
C ALA A 82 17.62 -9.49 -5.89
N ASP A 83 17.24 -10.19 -4.81
CA ASP A 83 16.98 -11.64 -4.85
C ASP A 83 15.68 -11.95 -5.61
N LEU A 84 14.65 -11.12 -5.44
CA LEU A 84 13.40 -11.26 -6.18
C LEU A 84 13.62 -11.11 -7.69
N GLU A 85 14.41 -10.13 -8.11
CA GLU A 85 14.72 -9.86 -9.52
C GLU A 85 15.28 -11.10 -10.25
N LYS A 86 16.13 -11.88 -9.58
CA LYS A 86 16.70 -13.13 -10.12
C LYS A 86 15.66 -14.22 -10.36
N ARG A 87 14.48 -14.09 -9.75
CA ARG A 87 13.40 -15.09 -9.74
C ARG A 87 12.18 -14.63 -10.52
N LEU A 88 12.15 -13.37 -10.97
CA LEU A 88 11.07 -12.85 -11.80
C LEU A 88 11.02 -13.59 -13.13
N VAL A 89 10.03 -14.47 -13.25
CA VAL A 89 9.64 -15.10 -14.50
C VAL A 89 8.70 -14.14 -15.22
N ASP A 90 9.00 -13.84 -16.48
CA ASP A 90 8.12 -13.02 -17.31
C ASP A 90 6.76 -13.74 -17.45
N PRO A 91 5.60 -13.05 -17.34
CA PRO A 91 5.41 -11.61 -17.34
C PRO A 91 5.04 -11.01 -15.95
N ILE A 92 5.53 -11.58 -14.84
CA ILE A 92 5.14 -11.08 -13.50
C ILE A 92 5.67 -9.67 -13.29
N LYS A 93 4.74 -8.70 -13.28
CA LYS A 93 5.06 -7.30 -12.98
C LYS A 93 5.14 -7.05 -11.49
N VAL A 94 6.07 -6.19 -11.08
CA VAL A 94 6.24 -5.79 -9.68
C VAL A 94 6.26 -4.28 -9.53
N LYS A 95 5.55 -3.80 -8.52
CA LYS A 95 5.57 -2.40 -8.11
C LYS A 95 5.23 -2.25 -6.65
N GLY A 96 5.77 -1.22 -6.02
CA GLY A 96 5.62 -1.08 -4.58
C GLY A 96 6.42 0.05 -3.99
N ARG A 97 6.56 -0.01 -2.67
CA ARG A 97 7.39 0.90 -1.90
C ARG A 97 7.99 0.21 -0.70
N PHE A 98 9.14 0.68 -0.24
CA PHE A 98 9.75 0.24 1.00
C PHE A 98 10.15 1.39 1.90
N GLY A 99 10.25 1.13 3.19
CA GLY A 99 10.63 2.11 4.19
C GLY A 99 9.86 1.96 5.49
N SER A 100 9.62 3.06 6.17
CA SER A 100 8.89 3.10 7.44
C SER A 100 8.09 4.39 7.57
N VAL A 101 6.99 4.32 8.30
CA VAL A 101 6.21 5.50 8.72
C VAL A 101 7.03 6.45 9.61
N ASP A 102 8.00 5.90 10.33
CA ASP A 102 8.94 6.62 11.19
C ASP A 102 10.36 6.06 10.99
N GLU A 103 11.30 6.95 10.67
CA GLU A 103 12.69 6.60 10.37
C GLU A 103 13.40 5.97 11.57
N ASN A 104 12.97 6.32 12.78
CA ASN A 104 13.52 5.80 14.04
C ASN A 104 13.02 4.38 14.37
N LYS A 105 11.99 3.87 13.69
CA LYS A 105 11.58 2.48 13.88
C LYS A 105 12.69 1.55 13.42
N ARG A 106 12.99 0.56 14.26
CA ARG A 106 13.96 -0.48 13.93
C ARG A 106 13.56 -1.25 12.66
N THR A 107 12.28 -1.58 12.51
CA THR A 107 11.81 -2.33 11.35
C THR A 107 11.55 -1.44 10.15
N LYS A 108 11.78 -2.01 8.97
CA LYS A 108 11.39 -1.49 7.66
C LYS A 108 10.43 -2.48 7.01
N VAL A 109 9.68 -1.98 6.04
CA VAL A 109 8.63 -2.76 5.39
C VAL A 109 8.76 -2.59 3.89
N VAL A 110 8.69 -3.69 3.14
CA VAL A 110 8.52 -3.69 1.68
C VAL A 110 7.07 -4.05 1.37
N VAL A 111 6.39 -3.17 0.64
CA VAL A 111 4.99 -3.33 0.24
C VAL A 111 4.91 -3.48 -1.27
N PHE A 112 4.46 -4.64 -1.73
CA PHE A 112 4.18 -4.93 -3.14
C PHE A 112 2.70 -4.77 -3.42
N ASN A 113 2.33 -4.05 -4.47
CA ASN A 113 0.95 -3.96 -4.94
C ASN A 113 0.64 -5.14 -5.86
N ALA A 114 -0.47 -5.84 -5.61
CA ALA A 114 -0.94 -6.96 -6.41
C ALA A 114 -2.36 -6.70 -6.94
N ALA A 115 -2.53 -6.89 -8.25
CA ALA A 115 -3.81 -6.87 -8.92
C ALA A 115 -4.44 -8.26 -8.88
N GLY A 116 -5.33 -8.48 -7.90
CA GLY A 116 -6.04 -9.74 -7.74
C GLY A 116 -5.24 -10.85 -7.04
N GLU A 117 -5.95 -11.95 -6.79
CA GLU A 117 -5.48 -13.05 -5.94
C GLU A 117 -4.36 -13.86 -6.59
N SER A 118 -4.46 -14.15 -7.90
CA SER A 118 -3.43 -14.92 -8.60
C SER A 118 -2.05 -14.24 -8.58
N GLN A 119 -2.00 -12.91 -8.75
CA GLN A 119 -0.74 -12.17 -8.64
C GLN A 119 -0.26 -12.10 -7.19
N ARG A 120 -1.17 -11.90 -6.23
CA ARG A 120 -0.86 -11.92 -4.79
C ARG A 120 -0.20 -13.23 -4.39
N ASP A 121 -0.77 -14.37 -4.77
CA ASP A 121 -0.28 -15.69 -4.36
C ASP A 121 1.11 -15.97 -4.92
N LYS A 122 1.31 -15.70 -6.22
CA LYS A 122 2.62 -15.82 -6.85
C LYS A 122 3.67 -14.94 -6.17
N LEU A 123 3.34 -13.67 -5.91
CA LEU A 123 4.26 -12.76 -5.23
C LEU A 123 4.53 -13.23 -3.80
N TYR A 124 3.51 -13.71 -3.08
CA TYR A 124 3.64 -14.20 -1.72
C TYR A 124 4.61 -15.38 -1.62
N GLU A 125 4.46 -16.39 -2.48
CA GLU A 125 5.37 -17.55 -2.52
C GLU A 125 6.81 -17.14 -2.85
N MET A 126 6.99 -16.27 -3.84
CA MET A 126 8.32 -15.77 -4.21
C MET A 126 8.96 -14.99 -3.06
N LEU A 127 8.18 -14.12 -2.40
CA LEU A 127 8.65 -13.28 -1.31
C LEU A 127 8.94 -14.07 -0.04
N LEU A 128 8.17 -15.11 0.28
CA LEU A 128 8.50 -16.05 1.36
C LEU A 128 9.88 -16.65 1.17
N ALA A 129 10.18 -17.14 -0.04
CA ALA A 129 11.47 -17.73 -0.34
C ALA A 129 12.60 -16.69 -0.27
N CYS A 130 12.38 -15.47 -0.80
CA CYS A 130 13.39 -14.40 -0.78
C CYS A 130 13.66 -13.91 0.64
N ALA A 131 12.59 -13.61 1.39
CA ALA A 131 12.68 -13.11 2.75
C ALA A 131 13.43 -14.10 3.66
N GLY A 132 13.10 -15.40 3.59
CA GLY A 132 13.78 -16.41 4.40
C GLY A 132 15.28 -16.57 4.12
N ARG A 133 15.77 -16.16 2.94
CA ARG A 133 17.21 -16.12 2.63
C ARG A 133 17.90 -14.86 3.16
N ILE A 134 17.20 -13.73 3.16
CA ILE A 134 17.74 -12.45 3.64
C ILE A 134 17.73 -12.40 5.16
N ASN A 135 16.60 -12.72 5.76
CA ASN A 135 16.39 -12.72 7.19
C ASN A 135 15.43 -13.86 7.57
N PRO A 136 15.89 -14.94 8.22
CA PRO A 136 15.03 -16.06 8.63
C PRO A 136 13.88 -15.69 9.56
N SER A 137 13.97 -14.53 10.23
CA SER A 137 12.94 -13.99 11.11
C SER A 137 11.99 -13.03 10.40
N ALA A 138 12.16 -12.79 9.09
CA ALA A 138 11.32 -11.89 8.32
C ALA A 138 9.88 -12.41 8.26
N GLU A 139 8.94 -11.49 8.50
CA GLU A 139 7.52 -11.78 8.39
C GLU A 139 7.02 -11.42 6.99
N VAL A 140 6.35 -12.37 6.33
CA VAL A 140 5.66 -12.14 5.06
C VAL A 140 4.18 -12.33 5.25
N SER A 141 3.39 -11.33 4.87
CA SER A 141 1.93 -11.35 4.96
C SER A 141 1.30 -10.70 3.74
N TYR A 142 -0.02 -10.80 3.61
CA TYR A 142 -0.77 -10.05 2.62
C TYR A 142 -2.07 -9.52 3.23
N HIS A 143 -2.59 -8.45 2.65
CA HIS A 143 -3.85 -7.84 3.07
C HIS A 143 -4.51 -7.09 1.91
N ARG A 144 -5.77 -6.68 2.10
CA ARG A 144 -6.43 -5.79 1.13
C ARG A 144 -5.63 -4.49 0.98
N GLY A 145 -5.50 -4.00 -0.25
CA GLY A 145 -4.61 -2.88 -0.56
C GLY A 145 -4.97 -1.60 0.18
N CYS A 146 -6.27 -1.36 0.39
CA CYS A 146 -6.78 -0.22 1.14
C CYS A 146 -7.19 -0.58 2.57
N ALA A 147 -6.79 -1.75 3.10
CA ALA A 147 -7.28 -2.27 4.38
C ALA A 147 -7.30 -1.21 5.49
N GLU A 148 -6.22 -0.45 5.63
CA GLU A 148 -6.05 0.61 6.64
C GLU A 148 -7.15 1.68 6.59
N LEU A 149 -7.56 2.15 5.40
CA LEU A 149 -8.61 3.17 5.26
C LEU A 149 -9.99 2.64 5.66
N TYR A 150 -10.24 1.36 5.39
CA TYR A 150 -11.55 0.72 5.57
C TYR A 150 -11.68 0.01 6.92
N HIS A 151 -10.56 -0.30 7.59
CA HIS A 151 -10.53 -1.07 8.83
C HIS A 151 -11.31 -0.40 9.96
N GLU A 152 -11.23 0.92 10.08
CA GLU A 152 -11.97 1.67 11.10
C GLU A 152 -13.49 1.56 10.91
N LEU A 153 -13.97 1.35 9.68
CA LEU A 153 -15.41 1.21 9.38
C LEU A 153 -15.89 -0.23 9.51
N PHE A 154 -15.09 -1.19 9.05
CA PHE A 154 -15.55 -2.58 8.80
C PHE A 154 -14.83 -3.64 9.65
N GLY A 155 -13.74 -3.29 10.34
CA GLY A 155 -12.94 -4.24 11.10
C GLY A 155 -12.03 -5.11 10.24
N ASP A 156 -11.81 -6.36 10.63
CA ASP A 156 -10.88 -7.28 9.94
C ASP A 156 -11.30 -7.55 8.50
N TRP A 157 -10.36 -7.33 7.56
CA TRP A 157 -10.59 -7.50 6.13
C TRP A 157 -10.85 -8.94 5.71
N LYS A 158 -10.45 -9.92 6.53
CA LYS A 158 -10.63 -11.36 6.23
C LYS A 158 -12.10 -11.77 6.12
N VAL A 159 -13.01 -11.00 6.74
CA VAL A 159 -14.45 -11.29 6.75
C VAL A 159 -15.26 -10.32 5.89
N TRP A 160 -14.59 -9.44 5.14
CA TRP A 160 -15.29 -8.48 4.28
C TRP A 160 -16.01 -9.15 3.13
N LYS A 161 -17.14 -8.57 2.76
CA LYS A 161 -17.92 -8.89 1.57
C LYS A 161 -17.80 -7.78 0.52
N ALA A 162 -18.25 -8.03 -0.70
CA ALA A 162 -18.24 -7.03 -1.76
C ALA A 162 -19.11 -5.80 -1.43
N GLU A 163 -20.17 -6.01 -0.67
CA GLU A 163 -21.01 -4.99 -0.04
C GLU A 163 -20.94 -5.24 1.48
N GLU A 164 -20.40 -4.28 2.22
CA GLU A 164 -20.08 -4.44 3.65
C GLU A 164 -20.81 -3.39 4.48
N ALA A 165 -21.44 -3.85 5.57
CA ALA A 165 -22.11 -2.99 6.53
C ALA A 165 -21.09 -2.22 7.38
N ILE A 166 -21.36 -0.94 7.61
CA ILE A 166 -20.57 -0.11 8.53
C ILE A 166 -20.80 -0.61 9.96
N ARG A 167 -19.75 -1.14 10.58
CA ARG A 167 -19.80 -1.69 11.95
C ARG A 167 -19.52 -0.63 13.01
N LYS A 168 -18.86 0.45 12.62
CA LYS A 168 -18.54 1.61 13.48
C LYS A 168 -19.01 2.91 12.83
N PRO A 169 -20.33 3.20 12.85
CA PRO A 169 -20.88 4.44 12.28
C PRO A 169 -20.24 5.71 12.86
N GLU A 170 -19.81 5.66 14.12
CA GLU A 170 -19.12 6.75 14.81
C GLU A 170 -17.76 7.13 14.19
N ALA A 171 -17.14 6.23 13.42
CA ALA A 171 -15.88 6.50 12.72
C ALA A 171 -16.08 7.26 11.40
N VAL A 172 -17.31 7.30 10.87
CA VAL A 172 -17.62 7.90 9.55
C VAL A 172 -17.16 9.36 9.43
N PRO A 173 -17.40 10.26 10.41
CA PRO A 173 -16.96 11.65 10.31
C PRO A 173 -15.44 11.80 10.19
N ALA A 174 -14.68 11.03 10.97
CA ALA A 174 -13.22 11.06 10.94
C ALA A 174 -12.67 10.53 9.61
N ILE A 175 -13.28 9.49 9.05
CA ILE A 175 -12.89 8.93 7.76
C ILE A 175 -13.23 9.89 6.61
N LEU A 176 -14.38 10.55 6.64
CA LEU A 176 -14.74 11.59 5.67
C LEU A 176 -13.72 12.73 5.68
N ASP A 177 -13.33 13.22 6.86
CA ASP A 177 -12.31 14.27 7.00
C ASP A 177 -10.95 13.82 6.45
N ARG A 178 -10.50 12.61 6.80
CA ARG A 178 -9.24 12.03 6.30
C ARG A 178 -9.25 11.92 4.77
N ILE A 179 -10.33 11.44 4.19
CA ILE A 179 -10.47 11.34 2.73
C ILE A 179 -10.48 12.74 2.10
N ARG A 180 -11.15 13.72 2.73
CA ARG A 180 -11.22 15.10 2.23
C ARG A 180 -9.84 15.74 2.13
N LYS A 181 -9.02 15.59 3.17
CA LYS A 181 -7.62 16.05 3.20
C LYS A 181 -6.77 15.41 2.11
N VAL A 182 -6.95 14.10 1.88
CA VAL A 182 -6.20 13.34 0.85
C VAL A 182 -6.62 13.71 -0.57
N LEU A 183 -7.93 13.84 -0.84
CA LEU A 183 -8.43 14.08 -2.20
C LEU A 183 -8.38 15.56 -2.60
N PHE A 184 -8.65 16.47 -1.68
CA PHE A 184 -8.85 17.90 -1.98
C PHE A 184 -7.74 18.80 -1.41
N TRP A 185 -6.67 18.22 -0.86
CA TRP A 185 -5.49 18.95 -0.39
C TRP A 185 -5.80 20.04 0.65
N GLU A 186 -6.84 19.82 1.45
CA GLU A 186 -7.16 20.75 2.51
C GLU A 186 -6.16 20.66 3.65
N LYS A 187 -5.62 21.81 4.06
CA LYS A 187 -4.77 21.91 5.25
C LYS A 187 -5.60 21.67 6.51
N ASP A 188 -4.98 21.08 7.53
CA ASP A 188 -5.57 20.94 8.85
C ASP A 188 -6.05 22.31 9.36
N ARG A 189 -7.31 22.40 9.79
CA ARG A 189 -7.89 23.59 10.43
C ARG A 189 -7.38 23.75 11.87
N GLY A 190 -6.06 23.62 12.08
CA GLY A 190 -5.40 23.67 13.37
C GLY A 190 -4.16 24.58 13.41
N GLU A 191 -3.77 25.20 12.30
CA GLU A 191 -2.64 26.16 12.24
C GLU A 191 -3.10 27.53 11.72
N GLN A 192 -4.20 28.05 12.26
CA GLN A 192 -4.62 29.45 12.10
C GLN A 192 -4.99 30.06 13.45
N GLU A 193 -4.10 29.98 14.44
CA GLU A 193 -4.05 30.92 15.56
C GLU A 193 -2.58 31.17 15.91
N ASN A 194 -1.94 32.06 15.15
CA ASN A 194 -0.84 32.95 15.57
C ASN A 194 -0.22 33.62 14.33
N SER A 195 -0.84 34.71 13.89
CA SER A 195 -0.18 35.82 13.19
C SER A 195 -0.95 37.09 13.49
#